data_AF-A0A949E222-F1
#
_entry.id   AF-A0A949E222-F1
#
_cell.length_a   1.000
_cell.length_b   1.000
_cell.length_c   1.000
_cell.angle_alpha   90.00
_cell.angle_beta   90.00
_cell.angle_gamma   90.00
#
_symmetry.space_group_name_H-M   'P 1'
#
loop_
_entity.id
_entity.type
_entity.pdbx_description
1 polymer ?
#
loop_
_entity_poly.entity_id
_entity_poly.type
_entity_poly.pdbx_seq_one_letter_code
_entity_poly.pdbx_strand_id
1 'polypeptide(L)'
;MPPKPKKKRPAKPKRTVCRRKSRPAGDVPVPAAPDVPHWLSADGCWIKMPEDMRQMVSRILTPAYRRFVLDAPGELERSVGMTMVHLMWLELCGQVQLGMVVADPKSLEAILGNPEDMIDRHLRLTMTKCQTAELLLKLQMVKGMLQHPSFSGGPCFPPIQTQDPATPPRHAIQPPPASLLAQVDDGPENGKSRIC
;
A
#
# COMPACT_ATOMS: atom_id res chain seq x y z
N MET A 1 -20.66 -33.59 43.78
CA MET A 1 -20.55 -32.35 42.98
C MET A 1 -19.43 -31.49 43.56
N PRO A 2 -18.33 -31.23 42.83
CA PRO A 2 -17.23 -30.44 43.36
C PRO A 2 -17.55 -28.93 43.39
N PRO A 3 -17.02 -28.18 44.38
CA PRO A 3 -17.32 -26.75 44.54
C PRO A 3 -16.64 -25.90 43.45
N LYS A 4 -17.39 -24.96 42.87
CA LYS A 4 -16.90 -24.04 41.84
C LYS A 4 -15.87 -23.03 42.41
N PRO A 5 -14.75 -22.77 41.72
CA PRO A 5 -13.75 -21.82 42.17
C PRO A 5 -14.22 -20.36 42.03
N LYS A 6 -14.02 -19.56 43.08
CA LYS A 6 -14.36 -18.13 43.15
C LYS A 6 -13.38 -17.30 42.30
N LYS A 7 -13.90 -16.58 41.29
CA LYS A 7 -13.16 -15.62 40.46
C LYS A 7 -12.63 -14.45 41.30
N LYS A 8 -11.30 -14.35 41.46
CA LYS A 8 -10.61 -13.18 42.01
C LYS A 8 -10.67 -12.03 40.99
N ARG A 9 -11.17 -10.86 41.41
CA ARG A 9 -11.14 -9.62 40.62
C ARG A 9 -9.71 -9.04 40.60
N PRO A 10 -9.19 -8.57 39.44
CA PRO A 10 -7.91 -7.88 39.39
C PRO A 10 -8.01 -6.46 39.95
N ALA A 11 -6.98 -6.07 40.70
CA ALA A 11 -6.84 -4.74 41.30
C ALA A 11 -6.51 -3.67 40.25
N LYS A 12 -7.13 -2.49 40.39
CA LYS A 12 -6.88 -1.33 39.51
C LYS A 12 -5.46 -0.79 39.73
N PRO A 13 -4.71 -0.45 38.65
CA PRO A 13 -3.39 0.15 38.78
C PRO A 13 -3.49 1.61 39.26
N LYS A 14 -2.70 1.94 40.29
CA LYS A 14 -2.53 3.30 40.80
C LYS A 14 -1.77 4.13 39.77
N ARG A 15 -2.37 5.24 39.31
CA ARG A 15 -1.71 6.25 38.47
C ARG A 15 -0.63 6.96 39.28
N THR A 16 0.63 6.61 39.04
CA THR A 16 1.78 7.35 39.55
C THR A 16 2.04 8.54 38.63
N VAL A 17 1.82 9.75 39.13
CA VAL A 17 2.14 11.00 38.44
C VAL A 17 3.66 11.15 38.42
N CYS A 18 4.28 10.97 37.25
CA CYS A 18 5.70 11.26 37.05
C CYS A 18 5.94 12.77 37.11
N ARG A 19 6.40 13.24 38.26
CA ARG A 19 6.93 14.60 38.49
C ARG A 19 8.20 14.78 37.65
N ARG A 20 8.07 15.45 36.50
CA ARG A 20 9.19 15.88 35.64
C ARG A 20 10.14 16.77 36.45
N LYS A 21 11.32 16.25 36.78
CA LYS A 21 12.46 17.03 37.27
C LYS A 21 13.10 17.71 36.06
N SER A 22 12.89 19.01 35.91
CA SER A 22 13.65 19.85 34.98
C SER A 22 15.13 19.84 35.40
N ARG A 23 15.99 19.27 34.56
CA ARG A 23 17.44 19.30 34.73
C ARG A 23 17.98 20.57 34.04
N PRO A 24 18.93 21.29 34.65
CA PRO A 24 19.54 22.46 34.04
C PRO A 24 20.45 22.06 32.88
N ALA A 25 20.47 22.92 31.86
CA ALA A 25 21.20 22.79 30.62
C ALA A 25 22.71 22.66 30.86
N GLY A 26 23.26 21.51 30.50
CA GLY A 26 24.66 21.35 30.14
C GLY A 26 24.68 20.88 28.70
N ASP A 27 25.02 21.79 27.78
CA ASP A 27 25.16 21.53 26.36
C ASP A 27 26.37 20.60 26.12
N VAL A 28 26.12 19.30 26.26
CA VAL A 28 26.89 18.29 25.56
C VAL A 28 26.25 18.17 24.18
N PRO A 29 26.99 18.29 23.06
CA PRO A 29 26.44 18.01 21.74
C PRO A 29 25.95 16.56 21.75
N VAL A 30 24.63 16.38 21.86
CA VAL A 30 24.02 15.09 21.63
C VAL A 30 24.35 14.78 20.17
N PRO A 31 25.07 13.68 19.86
CA PRO A 31 25.31 13.31 18.48
C PRO A 31 23.94 13.23 17.81
N ALA A 32 23.79 13.96 16.69
CA ALA A 32 22.54 14.02 15.94
C ALA A 32 21.98 12.59 15.83
N ALA A 33 20.78 12.37 16.36
CA ALA A 33 20.16 11.06 16.31
C ALA A 33 20.19 10.60 14.84
N PRO A 34 20.59 9.35 14.56
CA PRO A 34 20.61 8.85 13.19
C PRO A 34 19.23 9.12 12.58
N ASP A 35 19.21 9.70 11.39
CA ASP A 35 17.99 10.18 10.73
C ASP A 35 17.12 8.97 10.35
N VAL A 36 16.35 8.47 11.33
CA VAL A 36 15.57 7.24 11.19
C VAL A 36 14.38 7.53 10.31
N PRO A 37 14.17 6.76 9.24
CA PRO A 37 12.98 6.89 8.42
C PRO A 37 11.70 6.78 9.25
N HIS A 38 10.76 7.72 9.06
CA HIS A 38 9.55 7.80 9.89
C HIS A 38 8.65 6.56 9.85
N TRP A 39 8.77 5.74 8.82
CA TRP A 39 8.03 4.48 8.66
C TRP A 39 8.75 3.27 9.27
N LEU A 40 9.98 3.44 9.74
CA LEU A 40 10.73 2.42 10.46
C LEU A 40 10.69 2.75 11.94
N SER A 41 10.44 1.73 12.77
CA SER A 41 10.57 1.89 14.21
C SER A 41 12.02 2.29 14.53
N ALA A 42 12.17 3.33 15.36
CA ALA A 42 13.46 3.73 15.94
C ALA A 42 14.06 2.65 16.86
N ASP A 43 13.35 1.54 17.05
CA ASP A 43 13.83 0.33 17.69
C ASP A 43 15.17 -0.12 17.08
N GLY A 44 15.91 -0.92 17.84
CA GLY A 44 17.30 -1.28 17.54
C GLY A 44 17.57 -1.97 16.19
N CYS A 45 16.55 -2.27 15.38
CA CYS A 45 16.72 -2.77 14.01
C CYS A 45 17.45 -1.76 13.11
N TRP A 46 17.08 -0.47 13.15
CA TRP A 46 17.76 0.57 12.34
C TRP A 46 19.23 0.75 12.73
N ILE A 47 19.52 0.72 14.03
CA ILE A 47 20.87 0.91 14.57
C ILE A 47 21.77 -0.30 14.22
N LYS A 48 21.21 -1.52 14.28
CA LYS A 48 21.93 -2.77 13.98
C LYS A 48 22.10 -3.03 12.48
N MET A 49 21.40 -2.29 11.63
CA MET A 49 21.45 -2.47 10.20
C MET A 49 22.83 -2.04 9.64
N PRO A 50 23.39 -2.79 8.67
CA PRO A 50 24.64 -2.41 8.01
C PRO A 50 24.57 -1.01 7.41
N GLU A 51 25.70 -0.30 7.42
CA GLU A 51 25.79 1.08 6.94
C GLU A 51 25.38 1.20 5.46
N ASP A 52 25.82 0.27 4.61
CA ASP A 52 25.45 0.25 3.19
C ASP A 52 23.93 0.18 2.99
N MET A 53 23.25 -0.59 3.84
CA MET A 53 21.80 -0.72 3.78
C MET A 53 21.11 0.57 4.26
N ARG A 54 21.63 1.22 5.31
CA ARG A 54 21.14 2.55 5.73
C ARG A 54 21.29 3.58 4.60
N GLN A 55 22.44 3.60 3.93
CA GLN A 55 22.68 4.49 2.78
C GLN A 55 21.71 4.22 1.64
N MET A 56 21.44 2.95 1.32
CA MET A 56 20.45 2.57 0.31
C MET A 56 19.04 3.04 0.68
N VAL A 57 18.65 2.91 1.94
CA VAL A 57 17.35 3.43 2.41
C VAL A 57 17.29 4.95 2.29
N SER A 58 18.33 5.67 2.70
CA SER A 58 18.39 7.13 2.58
C SER A 58 18.38 7.60 1.12
N ARG A 59 19.06 6.89 0.21
CA ARG A 59 19.17 7.27 -1.21
C ARG A 59 17.97 6.89 -2.07
N ILE A 60 17.31 5.77 -1.77
CA ILE A 60 16.27 5.20 -2.64
C ILE A 60 14.90 5.27 -1.98
N LEU A 61 14.76 4.69 -0.79
CA LEU A 61 13.47 4.55 -0.13
C LEU A 61 12.96 5.87 0.43
N THR A 62 13.84 6.74 0.92
CA THR A 62 13.44 8.04 1.49
C THR A 62 12.86 8.98 0.45
N PRO A 63 13.49 9.17 -0.74
CA PRO A 63 12.85 9.89 -1.83
C PRO A 63 11.55 9.23 -2.31
N ALA A 64 11.51 7.90 -2.39
CA ALA A 64 10.31 7.18 -2.82
C ALA A 64 9.14 7.39 -1.83
N TYR A 65 9.39 7.30 -0.53
CA TYR A 65 8.39 7.55 0.51
C TYR A 65 7.86 8.97 0.45
N ARG A 66 8.75 9.96 0.33
CA ARG A 66 8.34 11.35 0.18
C ARG A 66 7.42 11.51 -1.04
N ARG A 67 7.86 11.05 -2.20
CA ARG A 67 7.14 11.20 -3.47
C ARG A 67 5.80 10.46 -3.50
N PHE A 68 5.77 9.21 -3.05
CA PHE A 68 4.60 8.34 -3.20
C PHE A 68 3.65 8.38 -2.00
N VAL A 69 4.09 8.84 -0.84
CA VAL A 69 3.28 8.82 0.40
C VAL A 69 3.03 10.23 0.91
N LEU A 70 4.08 11.02 1.14
CA LEU A 70 3.94 12.36 1.74
C LEU A 70 3.34 13.35 0.75
N ASP A 71 3.84 13.35 -0.49
CA ASP A 71 3.42 14.26 -1.56
C ASP A 71 2.20 13.72 -2.34
N ALA A 72 1.61 12.60 -1.89
CA ALA A 72 0.45 12.00 -2.54
C ALA A 72 -0.80 12.88 -2.36
N PRO A 73 -1.53 13.17 -3.46
CA PRO A 73 -2.64 14.12 -3.46
C PRO A 73 -3.91 13.59 -2.77
N GLY A 74 -4.08 12.27 -2.71
CA GLY A 74 -5.26 11.61 -2.16
C GLY A 74 -4.88 10.44 -1.27
N GLU A 75 -5.84 9.98 -0.46
CA GLU A 75 -5.64 8.86 0.47
C GLU A 75 -5.41 7.54 -0.26
N LEU A 76 -6.05 7.34 -1.41
CA LEU A 76 -5.88 6.16 -2.23
C LEU A 76 -4.47 6.09 -2.81
N GLU A 77 -3.98 7.16 -3.44
CA GLU A 77 -2.61 7.25 -3.95
C GLU A 77 -1.60 7.06 -2.83
N ARG A 78 -1.84 7.64 -1.65
CA ARG A 78 -0.99 7.47 -0.47
C ARG A 78 -0.94 6.01 -0.01
N SER A 79 -2.07 5.32 0.02
CA SER A 79 -2.16 3.90 0.41
C SER A 79 -1.39 2.99 -0.57
N VAL A 80 -1.59 3.21 -1.88
CA VAL A 80 -0.86 2.48 -2.92
C VAL A 80 0.63 2.82 -2.88
N GLY A 81 0.99 4.09 -2.68
CA GLY A 81 2.35 4.54 -2.52
C GLY A 81 3.05 3.93 -1.30
N MET A 82 2.33 3.79 -0.18
CA MET A 82 2.85 3.11 1.01
C MET A 82 3.13 1.63 0.72
N THR A 83 2.23 0.97 -0.02
CA THR A 83 2.44 -0.41 -0.48
C THR A 83 3.68 -0.52 -1.35
N MET A 84 3.87 0.41 -2.30
CA MET A 84 5.06 0.44 -3.15
C MET A 84 6.36 0.55 -2.33
N VAL A 85 6.42 1.51 -1.39
CA VAL A 85 7.59 1.70 -0.52
C VAL A 85 7.85 0.46 0.33
N HIS A 86 6.81 -0.19 0.83
CA HIS A 86 6.93 -1.43 1.58
C HIS A 86 7.52 -2.57 0.74
N LEU A 87 7.06 -2.74 -0.51
CA LEU A 87 7.59 -3.74 -1.43
C LEU A 87 9.07 -3.48 -1.75
N MET A 88 9.45 -2.23 -1.98
CA MET A 88 10.85 -1.84 -2.20
C MET A 88 11.72 -2.12 -0.96
N TRP A 89 11.18 -1.91 0.25
CA TRP A 89 11.86 -2.25 1.49
C TRP A 89 12.08 -3.75 1.63
N LEU A 90 11.06 -4.57 1.34
CA LEU A 90 11.18 -6.03 1.35
C LEU A 90 12.20 -6.53 0.32
N GLU A 91 12.25 -5.91 -0.86
CA GLU A 91 13.22 -6.22 -1.91
C GLU A 91 14.64 -5.94 -1.45
N LEU A 92 14.89 -4.77 -0.84
CA LEU A 92 16.20 -4.41 -0.31
C LEU A 92 16.64 -5.40 0.79
N CYS A 93 15.75 -5.76 1.71
CA CYS A 93 16.01 -6.78 2.72
C CYS A 93 16.36 -8.14 2.08
N GLY A 94 15.63 -8.53 1.03
CA GLY A 94 15.90 -9.77 0.28
C GLY A 94 17.26 -9.77 -0.40
N GLN A 95 17.65 -8.64 -1.02
CA GLN A 95 18.96 -8.49 -1.67
C GLN A 95 20.11 -8.54 -0.66
N VAL A 96 19.96 -7.90 0.51
CA VAL A 96 20.98 -7.97 1.57
C VAL A 96 21.09 -9.39 2.11
N GLN A 97 19.96 -10.06 2.36
CA GLN A 97 19.97 -11.46 2.80
C GLN A 97 20.66 -12.36 1.76
N LEU A 98 20.35 -12.19 0.48
CA LEU A 98 20.99 -12.93 -0.60
C LEU A 98 22.50 -12.66 -0.64
N GLY A 99 22.93 -11.39 -0.52
CA GLY A 99 24.35 -11.03 -0.48
C GLY A 99 25.09 -11.68 0.69
N MET A 100 24.48 -11.72 1.87
CA MET A 100 25.05 -12.41 3.05
C MET A 100 25.19 -13.91 2.81
N VAL A 101 24.21 -14.54 2.16
CA VAL A 101 24.25 -15.98 1.87
C VAL A 101 25.29 -16.31 0.80
N VAL A 102 25.41 -15.50 -0.25
CA VAL A 102 26.42 -15.67 -1.29
C VAL A 102 27.84 -15.48 -0.76
N ALA A 103 28.02 -14.62 0.24
CA ALA A 103 29.31 -14.39 0.88
C ALA A 103 29.77 -15.56 1.79
N ASP A 104 28.86 -16.45 2.23
CA ASP A 104 29.18 -17.62 3.03
C ASP A 104 29.20 -18.90 2.16
N PRO A 105 30.37 -19.52 1.91
CA PRO A 105 30.49 -20.70 1.04
C PRO A 105 29.59 -21.87 1.45
N LYS A 106 29.33 -22.05 2.76
CA LYS A 106 28.47 -23.13 3.25
C LYS A 106 27.00 -22.86 2.99
N SER A 107 26.60 -21.59 3.10
CA SER A 107 25.21 -21.19 2.81
C SER A 107 24.94 -21.11 1.30
N LEU A 108 25.98 -20.87 0.48
CA LEU A 108 25.89 -20.95 -0.97
C LEU A 108 25.54 -22.36 -1.46
N GLU A 109 26.13 -23.41 -0.88
CA GLU A 109 25.76 -24.80 -1.20
C GLU A 109 24.28 -25.08 -0.90
N ALA A 110 23.74 -24.53 0.19
CA ALA A 110 22.33 -24.67 0.54
C ALA A 110 21.40 -23.95 -0.46
N ILE A 111 21.78 -22.79 -0.99
CA ILE A 111 21.04 -22.12 -2.08
C ILE A 111 21.09 -22.96 -3.36
N LEU A 112 22.27 -23.48 -3.72
CA LEU A 112 22.43 -24.30 -4.92
C LEU A 112 21.59 -25.58 -4.86
N GLY A 113 21.26 -26.05 -3.66
CA GLY A 113 20.33 -27.17 -3.45
C GLY A 113 18.87 -26.86 -3.77
N ASN A 114 18.44 -25.60 -3.70
CA ASN A 114 17.07 -25.19 -4.08
C ASN A 114 17.01 -23.71 -4.51
N PRO A 115 17.54 -23.38 -5.70
CA PRO A 115 17.52 -22.01 -6.21
C PRO A 115 16.13 -21.55 -6.62
N GLU A 116 15.24 -22.48 -6.97
CA GLU A 116 13.92 -22.16 -7.52
C GLU A 116 13.03 -21.42 -6.53
N ASP A 117 13.01 -21.82 -5.25
CA ASP A 117 12.20 -21.16 -4.23
C ASP A 117 12.60 -19.68 -4.03
N MET A 118 13.89 -19.39 -4.10
CA MET A 118 14.41 -18.03 -3.98
C MET A 118 14.06 -17.18 -5.20
N ILE A 119 14.22 -17.75 -6.40
CA ILE A 119 13.87 -17.10 -7.66
C ILE A 119 12.37 -16.80 -7.69
N ASP A 120 11.53 -17.80 -7.41
CA ASP A 120 10.08 -17.69 -7.40
C ASP A 120 9.59 -16.63 -6.39
N ARG A 121 10.18 -16.59 -5.19
CA ARG A 121 9.92 -15.50 -4.23
C ARG A 121 10.24 -14.11 -4.79
N HIS A 122 11.38 -13.94 -5.47
CA HIS A 122 11.77 -12.65 -6.06
C HIS A 122 10.90 -12.27 -7.26
N LEU A 123 10.52 -13.24 -8.09
CA LEU A 123 9.63 -13.03 -9.23
C LEU A 123 8.24 -12.58 -8.76
N ARG A 124 7.67 -13.24 -7.73
CA ARG A 124 6.41 -12.79 -7.12
C ARG A 124 6.48 -11.37 -6.59
N LEU A 125 7.54 -11.04 -5.83
CA LEU A 125 7.71 -9.69 -5.31
C LEU A 125 7.81 -8.65 -6.43
N THR A 126 8.55 -8.96 -7.49
CA THR A 126 8.69 -8.10 -8.67
C THR A 126 7.36 -7.92 -9.39
N MET A 127 6.59 -9.00 -9.57
CA MET A 127 5.27 -8.94 -10.19
C MET A 127 4.31 -8.05 -9.39
N THR A 128 4.26 -8.20 -8.06
CA THR A 128 3.44 -7.35 -7.20
C THR A 128 3.88 -5.88 -7.27
N LYS A 129 5.19 -5.62 -7.34
CA LYS A 129 5.73 -4.26 -7.53
C LYS A 129 5.28 -3.66 -8.86
N CYS A 130 5.35 -4.41 -9.96
CA CYS A 130 4.88 -3.98 -11.28
C CYS A 130 3.37 -3.67 -11.28
N GLN A 131 2.54 -4.53 -10.69
CA GLN A 131 1.10 -4.30 -10.57
C GLN A 131 0.77 -3.04 -9.74
N THR A 132 1.53 -2.81 -8.66
CA THR A 132 1.39 -1.62 -7.82
C THR A 132 1.80 -0.35 -8.59
N ALA A 133 2.85 -0.42 -9.40
CA ALA A 133 3.28 0.70 -10.25
C ALA A 133 2.24 1.02 -11.33
N GLU A 134 1.67 -0.01 -11.95
CA GLU A 134 0.59 0.13 -12.93
C GLU A 134 -0.63 0.81 -12.31
N LEU A 135 -1.01 0.42 -11.09
CA LEU A 135 -2.11 1.06 -10.36
C LEU A 135 -1.82 2.55 -10.08
N LEU A 136 -0.61 2.90 -9.63
CA LEU A 136 -0.21 4.30 -9.45
C LEU A 136 -0.30 5.10 -10.75
N LEU A 137 0.13 4.52 -11.88
CA LEU A 137 0.05 5.16 -13.18
C LEU A 137 -1.41 5.38 -13.60
N LYS A 138 -2.28 4.37 -13.45
CA LYS A 138 -3.71 4.48 -13.74
C LYS A 138 -4.39 5.57 -12.92
N LEU A 139 -4.07 5.67 -11.62
CA LEU A 139 -4.58 6.73 -10.75
C LEU A 139 -4.15 8.13 -11.25
N GLN A 140 -2.90 8.28 -11.66
CA GLN A 140 -2.41 9.53 -12.25
C GLN A 140 -3.10 9.89 -13.56
N MET A 141 -3.35 8.91 -14.44
CA MET A 141 -4.06 9.12 -15.69
C MET A 141 -5.51 9.56 -15.46
N VAL A 142 -6.26 8.86 -14.58
CA VAL A 142 -7.63 9.23 -14.23
C VAL A 142 -7.70 10.64 -13.68
N LYS A 143 -6.76 10.99 -12.78
CA LYS A 143 -6.65 12.34 -12.25
C LYS A 143 -6.38 13.38 -13.35
N GLY A 144 -5.46 13.10 -14.27
CA GLY A 144 -5.16 13.97 -15.40
C GLY A 144 -6.38 14.24 -16.28
N MET A 145 -7.19 13.19 -16.55
CA MET A 145 -8.45 13.34 -17.31
C MET A 145 -9.49 14.19 -16.57
N LEU A 146 -9.64 14.00 -15.26
CA LEU A 146 -10.58 14.79 -14.45
C LEU A 146 -10.15 16.26 -14.30
N GLN A 147 -8.84 16.53 -14.33
CA GLN A 147 -8.29 17.87 -14.18
C GLN A 147 -8.22 18.65 -15.50
N HIS A 148 -8.47 18.03 -16.66
CA HIS A 148 -8.49 18.71 -17.95
C HIS A 148 -9.93 19.16 -18.26
N PRO A 149 -10.29 20.45 -18.06
CA PRO A 149 -11.64 20.94 -18.32
C PRO A 149 -11.83 21.26 -19.81
N SER A 150 -11.40 20.35 -20.69
CA SER A 150 -11.63 20.47 -22.13
C SER A 150 -13.08 20.19 -22.54
N PHE A 151 -13.94 19.82 -21.59
CA PHE A 151 -15.39 19.91 -21.73
C PHE A 151 -15.92 21.27 -21.28
N SER A 152 -15.23 22.35 -21.65
CA SER A 152 -15.85 23.67 -21.89
C SER A 152 -16.41 23.75 -23.32
N GLY A 153 -16.78 22.62 -23.92
CA GLY A 153 -17.84 22.59 -24.91
C GLY A 153 -19.16 22.77 -24.19
N GLY A 154 -19.39 23.97 -23.65
CA GLY A 154 -20.74 24.36 -23.26
C GLY A 154 -21.63 24.08 -24.47
N PRO A 155 -22.76 23.36 -24.31
CA PRO A 155 -23.73 23.35 -25.39
C PRO A 155 -23.99 24.81 -25.72
N CYS A 156 -23.63 25.20 -26.94
CA CYS A 156 -24.10 26.42 -27.55
C CYS A 156 -25.60 26.22 -27.72
N PHE A 157 -26.33 26.30 -26.61
CA PHE A 157 -27.77 26.42 -26.64
C PHE A 157 -28.00 27.74 -27.35
N PRO A 158 -28.59 27.73 -28.55
CA PRO A 158 -29.08 28.98 -29.11
C PRO A 158 -29.99 29.62 -28.05
N PRO A 159 -29.98 30.96 -27.91
CA PRO A 159 -30.83 31.63 -26.95
C PRO A 159 -32.26 31.12 -27.13
N ILE A 160 -32.79 30.49 -26.09
CA ILE A 160 -34.19 30.06 -26.03
C ILE A 160 -35.02 31.32 -26.23
N GLN A 161 -35.58 31.48 -27.44
CA GLN A 161 -36.64 32.44 -27.65
C GLN A 161 -37.81 31.96 -26.81
N THR A 162 -38.19 32.78 -25.82
CA THR A 162 -39.42 32.64 -25.06
C THR A 162 -40.59 32.77 -26.03
N GLN A 163 -41.04 31.65 -26.61
CA GLN A 163 -42.33 31.57 -27.28
C GLN A 163 -43.41 31.22 -26.26
N ASP A 164 -44.52 31.95 -26.40
CA ASP A 164 -45.74 31.90 -25.61
C ASP A 164 -46.30 30.49 -25.34
N PRO A 165 -47.03 30.30 -24.23
CA PRO A 165 -47.59 29.02 -23.84
C PRO A 165 -48.87 28.72 -24.63
N ALA A 166 -48.77 27.82 -25.60
CA ALA A 166 -49.95 27.20 -26.22
C ALA A 166 -49.78 25.67 -26.34
N THR A 167 -50.38 24.98 -25.37
CA THR A 167 -51.10 23.70 -25.50
C THR A 167 -50.29 22.41 -25.82
N PRO A 168 -50.42 21.34 -25.02
CA PRO A 168 -49.63 20.12 -25.17
C PRO A 168 -50.30 19.09 -26.12
N PRO A 169 -49.54 18.33 -26.93
CA PRO A 169 -50.00 17.05 -27.43
C PRO A 169 -49.47 15.92 -26.53
N ARG A 170 -50.43 15.30 -25.86
CA ARG A 170 -50.29 14.11 -25.02
C ARG A 170 -49.99 12.90 -25.92
N HIS A 171 -48.72 12.53 -26.06
CA HIS A 171 -48.33 11.26 -26.69
C HIS A 171 -47.92 10.22 -25.65
N ALA A 172 -48.51 9.04 -25.80
CA ALA A 172 -48.52 7.94 -24.86
C ALA A 172 -47.12 7.37 -24.61
N ILE A 173 -46.84 7.14 -23.34
CA ILE A 173 -45.69 6.36 -22.86
C ILE A 173 -46.00 4.89 -23.19
N GLN A 174 -45.30 4.33 -24.16
CA GLN A 174 -45.26 2.89 -24.41
C GLN A 174 -44.07 2.31 -23.62
N PRO A 175 -44.29 1.41 -22.64
CA PRO A 175 -43.20 0.79 -21.91
C PRO A 175 -42.46 -0.24 -22.78
N PRO A 176 -41.13 -0.40 -22.63
CA PRO A 176 -40.38 -1.40 -23.36
C PRO A 176 -40.69 -2.83 -22.86
N PRO A 177 -40.66 -3.84 -23.75
CA PRO A 177 -40.83 -5.23 -23.37
C PRO A 177 -39.61 -5.72 -22.58
N ALA A 178 -39.88 -6.28 -21.40
CA ALA A 178 -38.92 -7.02 -20.60
C ALA A 178 -38.69 -8.41 -21.21
N SER A 179 -37.57 -8.59 -21.91
CA SER A 179 -37.06 -9.90 -22.30
C SER A 179 -35.55 -9.85 -22.48
N LEU A 180 -34.79 -10.43 -21.54
CA LEU A 180 -34.00 -11.65 -21.76
C LEU A 180 -33.12 -11.91 -20.52
N LEU A 181 -33.54 -12.88 -19.73
CA LEU A 181 -32.67 -13.62 -18.81
C LEU A 181 -31.60 -14.32 -19.63
N ALA A 182 -30.37 -13.82 -19.59
CA ALA A 182 -29.20 -14.55 -20.07
C ALA A 182 -28.92 -15.69 -19.08
N GLN A 183 -29.03 -16.92 -19.59
CA GLN A 183 -28.54 -18.14 -18.95
C GLN A 183 -27.07 -17.96 -18.57
N VAL A 184 -26.77 -18.14 -17.29
CA VAL A 184 -25.42 -18.40 -16.80
C VAL A 184 -25.21 -19.91 -16.95
N ASP A 185 -24.35 -20.28 -17.90
CA ASP A 185 -23.89 -21.64 -18.14
C ASP A 185 -22.89 -22.02 -17.03
N ASP A 186 -23.23 -23.09 -16.31
CA ASP A 186 -22.49 -23.65 -15.18
C ASP A 186 -21.48 -24.67 -15.75
N GLY A 187 -20.23 -24.25 -15.92
CA GLY A 187 -19.15 -25.10 -16.42
C GLY A 187 -18.39 -25.80 -15.28
N PRO A 188 -18.31 -27.15 -15.25
CA PRO A 188 -17.73 -27.88 -14.14
C PRO A 188 -16.19 -27.94 -14.17
N GLU A 189 -15.64 -27.60 -13.01
CA GLU A 189 -14.53 -28.21 -12.28
C GLU A 189 -13.55 -29.18 -12.98
N ASN A 190 -12.29 -28.71 -12.99
CA ASN A 190 -11.21 -29.27 -12.15
C ASN A 190 -10.72 -30.71 -12.44
N GLY A 191 -9.88 -30.84 -13.47
CA GLY A 191 -9.06 -32.02 -13.74
C GLY A 191 -7.75 -32.00 -12.94
N LYS A 192 -7.68 -32.87 -11.92
CA LYS A 192 -6.49 -33.27 -11.15
C LYS A 192 -5.33 -33.71 -12.05
N SER A 193 -4.19 -33.03 -11.99
CA SER A 193 -2.89 -33.61 -12.38
C SER A 193 -2.21 -34.22 -11.16
N ARG A 194 -2.10 -35.55 -11.17
CA ARG A 194 -1.26 -36.32 -10.24
C ARG A 194 0.20 -36.18 -10.67
N ILE A 195 1.04 -35.83 -9.70
CA ILE A 195 2.49 -35.88 -9.79
C ILE A 195 2.91 -37.34 -9.53
N CYS A 196 3.78 -37.87 -10.39
CA CYS A 196 4.64 -39.02 -10.12
C CYS A 196 6.00 -38.50 -9.66
#